data_AF-C8P978-F1
#
_entry.id   AF-C8P978-F1
#
_cell.length_a   1.000
_cell.length_b   1.000
_cell.length_c   1.000
_cell.angle_alpha   90.00
_cell.angle_beta   90.00
_cell.angle_gamma   90.00
#
_symmetry.space_group_name_H-M   'P 1'
#
loop_
_entity.id
_entity.type
_entity.pdbx_description
1 polymer ?
#
loop_
_entity_poly.entity_id
_entity_poly.type
_entity_poly.pdbx_seq_one_letter_code
_entity_poly.pdbx_strand_id
1 'polypeptide(L)' 'MKQVTKGFLIGTASTLAAIASGAVAFHKTVIKPVEEEEIKFDENRRAANRKNRSAHQL' A
#
# COMPACT_ATOMS: atom_id res chain seq x y z
N MET A 1 12.03 37.68 17.52
CA MET A 1 10.85 36.96 16.97
C MET A 1 11.17 36.01 15.80
N LYS A 2 12.09 36.34 14.86
CA LYS A 2 12.40 35.48 13.69
C LYS A 2 12.77 34.02 14.00
N GLN A 3 13.42 33.74 15.15
CA GLN A 3 13.83 32.38 15.52
C GLN A 3 12.66 31.51 15.98
N VAL A 4 11.66 32.10 16.65
CA VAL A 4 10.47 31.36 17.11
C VAL A 4 9.62 30.95 15.91
N THR A 5 9.41 31.86 14.95
CA THR A 5 8.70 31.55 13.70
C THR A 5 9.40 30.45 12.89
N LYS A 6 10.74 30.48 12.81
CA LYS A 6 11.52 29.40 12.16
C LYS A 6 11.35 28.07 12.88
N GLY A 7 11.46 28.03 14.21
CA GLY A 7 11.27 26.81 15.00
C GLY A 7 9.87 26.22 14.84
N PHE A 8 8.84 27.07 14.81
CA PHE A 8 7.45 26.64 14.58
C PHE A 8 7.24 26.05 13.18
N LEU A 9 7.78 26.68 12.14
CA LEU A 9 7.70 26.15 10.77
C LEU A 9 8.41 24.82 10.62
N ILE A 10 9.60 24.67 11.21
CA ILE A 10 10.33 23.41 11.18
C ILE A 10 9.57 22.34 11.96
N GLY A 11 9.08 22.65 13.17
CA GLY A 11 8.32 21.70 13.98
C GLY A 11 7.06 21.20 13.29
N THR A 12 6.26 22.11 12.72
CA THR A 12 5.04 21.74 11.97
C THR A 12 5.36 20.91 10.73
N ALA A 13 6.40 21.28 9.96
CA ALA A 13 6.86 20.48 8.83
C ALA A 13 7.33 19.09 9.26
N SER A 14 8.06 18.97 10.37
CA SER A 14 8.50 17.68 10.92
C SER A 14 7.33 16.81 11.35
N THR A 15 6.30 17.37 12.00
CA THR A 15 5.10 16.61 12.39
C THR A 15 4.35 16.10 11.16
N LEU A 16 4.17 16.94 10.13
CA LEU A 16 3.53 16.52 8.88
C LEU A 16 4.33 15.42 8.17
N ALA A 17 5.66 15.57 8.13
CA ALA A 17 6.55 14.56 7.57
C ALA A 17 6.45 13.22 8.34
N ALA A 18 6.36 13.26 9.67
CA ALA A 18 6.20 12.07 10.50
C ALA A 18 4.86 11.36 10.22
N ILE A 19 3.76 12.10 10.09
CA ILE A 19 2.45 11.53 9.76
C ILE A 19 2.47 10.89 8.36
N ALA A 20 2.98 11.62 7.36
CA ALA A 20 3.05 11.13 5.98
C ALA A 20 3.91 9.87 5.86
N SER A 21 5.09 9.86 6.50
CA SER A 21 5.98 8.70 6.52
C SER A 21 5.36 7.51 7.26
N GLY A 22 4.68 7.75 8.39
CA GLY A 22 3.94 6.72 9.12
C GLY A 22 2.84 6.08 8.27
N ALA A 23 2.04 6.89 7.56
CA ALA A 23 0.98 6.40 6.68
C ALA A 23 1.53 5.56 5.52
N VAL A 24 2.60 6.02 4.86
CA VAL A 24 3.24 5.27 3.78
C VAL A 24 3.87 3.97 4.27
N ALA A 25 4.51 3.98 5.44
CA ALA A 25 5.08 2.79 6.04
C ALA A 25 3.98 1.77 6.36
N PHE A 26 2.91 2.19 7.03
CA PHE A 26 1.77 1.33 7.37
C PHE A 26 1.10 0.73 6.12
N HIS A 27 0.89 1.54 5.08
CA HIS A 27 0.35 1.04 3.82
C HIS A 27 1.26 -0.04 3.22
N LYS A 28 2.59 0.14 3.24
CA LYS A 28 3.51 -0.85 2.67
C LYS A 28 3.62 -2.12 3.49
N THR A 29 3.56 -2.04 4.82
CA THR A 29 3.81 -3.19 5.70
C THR A 29 2.54 -3.98 6.02
N VAL A 30 1.37 -3.33 6.03
CA VAL A 30 0.11 -3.96 6.46
C VAL A 30 -0.88 -4.07 5.31
N ILE A 31 -1.10 -3.00 4.55
CA ILE A 31 -2.16 -2.98 3.52
C ILE A 31 -1.72 -3.73 2.27
N LYS A 32 -0.55 -3.40 1.71
CA LYS A 32 -0.04 -4.02 0.47
C LYS A 32 0.03 -5.55 0.51
N PRO A 33 0.53 -6.19 1.58
CA PRO A 33 0.61 -7.66 1.59
C PRO A 33 -0.77 -8.31 1.45
N VAL A 34 -1.80 -7.72 2.07
CA VAL A 34 -3.18 -8.22 1.98
C VAL A 34 -3.72 -8.05 0.57
N GLU A 35 -3.57 -6.88 -0.03
CA GLU A 35 -4.00 -6.63 -1.42
C GLU A 35 -3.29 -7.56 -2.41
N GLU A 36 -1.97 -7.75 -2.26
CA GLU A 36 -1.20 -8.66 -3.11
C GLU A 36 -1.64 -10.11 -2.96
N GLU A 37 -2.05 -10.53 -1.77
CA GLU A 37 -2.58 -11.87 -1.52
C GLU A 37 -3.94 -12.07 -2.18
N GLU A 38 -4.85 -11.10 -2.06
CA GLU A 38 -6.14 -11.12 -2.76
C GLU A 38 -5.97 -11.19 -4.28
N ILE A 39 -5.06 -10.39 -4.83
CA ILE A 39 -4.72 -10.40 -6.26
C ILE A 39 -4.21 -11.78 -6.69
N LYS A 40 -3.31 -12.39 -5.91
CA LYS A 40 -2.79 -13.74 -6.19
C LYS A 40 -3.90 -14.78 -6.22
N PHE A 41 -4.85 -14.74 -5.28
CA PHE A 41 -5.98 -15.66 -5.28
C PHE A 41 -6.86 -15.48 -6.52
N ASP A 42 -7.12 -14.24 -6.91
CA ASP A 42 -7.94 -13.94 -8.08
C ASP A 42 -7.29 -14.35 -9.39
N GLU A 43 -5.98 -14.14 -9.52
CA GLU A 43 -5.19 -14.60 -10.67
C GLU A 43 -5.18 -16.13 -10.75
N ASN A 44 -4.94 -16.82 -9.63
CA ASN A 44 -4.97 -18.28 -9.58
C ASN A 44 -6.34 -18.82 -9.96
N ARG A 45 -7.43 -18.22 -9.45
CA ARG A 45 -8.80 -18.60 -9.80
C ARG A 45 -9.08 -18.42 -11.28
N ARG A 46 -8.65 -17.29 -11.87
CA ARG A 46 -8.78 -17.03 -13.31
C ARG A 46 -7.98 -18.05 -14.14
N ALA A 47 -6.75 -18.36 -13.72
CA ALA A 47 -5.91 -19.34 -14.40
C ALA A 47 -6.51 -20.76 -14.33
N ALA A 48 -7.01 -21.17 -13.16
CA ALA A 48 -7.69 -22.45 -12.96
C ALA A 48 -8.94 -22.56 -13.85
N ASN A 49 -9.78 -21.53 -13.88
CA ASN A 49 -10.96 -21.50 -14.75
C ASN A 49 -10.60 -21.60 -16.23
N ARG A 50 -9.52 -20.94 -16.67
CA ARG A 50 -9.02 -21.06 -18.05
C ARG A 50 -8.57 -22.50 -18.35
N LYS A 51 -7.82 -23.13 -17.44
CA LYS A 51 -7.34 -24.51 -17.58
C LYS A 51 -8.48 -25.52 -17.60
N ASN A 52 -9.44 -25.39 -16.69
CA ASN A 52 -10.63 -26.23 -16.64
C ASN A 52 -11.43 -26.13 -17.94
N ARG A 53 -11.64 -24.92 -18.46
CA ARG A 53 -12.35 -24.74 -19.74
C ARG A 53 -11.63 -25.42 -20.89
N SER A 54 -10.30 -25.28 -21.01
CA SER A 54 -9.55 -25.95 -22.08
C SER A 54 -9.56 -27.48 -21.97
N ALA A 55 -9.67 -28.04 -20.76
CA ALA A 55 -9.69 -29.49 -20.55
C ALA A 55 -11.02 -30.14 -20.95
N HIS A 56 -12.12 -29.38 -20.94
CA HIS A 56 -13.47 -29.83 -21.33
C HIS A 56 -13.87 -29.41 -22.76
N GLN A 57 -12.95 -28.78 -23.51
CA GLN A 57 -13.14 -28.39 -24.92
C GLN A 57 -12.39 -29.30 -25.91
N LEU A 58 -11.76 -30.38 -25.42
CA LEU A 58 -11.26 -31.52 -26.20
C LEU A 58 -12.32 -32.62 -26.22
#